data_AF-A0AA48L349-F1
#
_entry.id   AF-A0AA48L349-F1
#
_cell.length_a   1.000
_cell.length_b   1.000
_cell.length_c   1.000
_cell.angle_alpha   90.00
_cell.angle_beta   90.00
_cell.angle_gamma   90.00
#
_symmetry.space_group_name_H-M   'P 1'
#
loop_
_entity.id
_entity.type
_entity.pdbx_description
1 polymer ?
#
loop_
_entity_poly.entity_id
_entity_poly.type
_entity_poly.pdbx_seq_one_letter_code
_entity_poly.pdbx_strand_id
1 'polypeptide(L)'
;MSADDRRSPDGSGPPSARASAEPAPDLFPTLLEGGRENTLENLAQHAVELHDAIDPADDISLATFHHDNSFFTASGEARFGMLDDKRDEYEIHALQDETAAAVAAVEATNRRKRRRDEDGVVGPVENGDPIDPIKMKKDSHKEVERRRRENINEGIMEIVSQVPGGSDPKVGKGILLKRASDYLMTLKTKVDQFNVELAAKEREKQEYVNELDRTRIMLEKAEAGSAKWESAWRDAEDRVAQAQFEVAEAKKRVAELEKDA
;
A
#
# COMPACT_ATOMS: atom_id res chain seq x y z
N MET A 1 55.38 -17.40 77.60
CA MET A 1 54.09 -16.88 78.11
C MET A 1 53.08 -17.14 77.00
N SER A 2 52.54 -18.36 76.97
CA SER A 2 51.27 -18.78 77.61
C SER A 2 50.09 -18.42 76.71
N ALA A 3 49.57 -19.40 75.97
CA ALA A 3 48.51 -20.33 76.37
C ALA A 3 47.13 -19.69 76.08
N ASP A 4 46.40 -20.18 75.09
CA ASP A 4 45.53 -21.37 75.13
C ASP A 4 44.09 -20.98 75.50
N ASP A 5 43.16 -21.70 74.86
CA ASP A 5 41.90 -22.16 75.42
C ASP A 5 40.58 -21.33 75.29
N ARG A 6 39.58 -22.07 74.74
CA ARG A 6 38.14 -22.15 75.13
C ARG A 6 37.03 -21.48 74.30
N ARG A 7 36.25 -22.39 73.71
CA ARG A 7 34.82 -22.71 73.99
C ARG A 7 33.77 -22.35 72.93
N SER A 8 33.15 -23.43 72.43
CA SER A 8 31.78 -23.62 71.89
C SER A 8 30.65 -23.17 72.86
N PRO A 9 29.37 -23.56 72.65
CA PRO A 9 28.43 -23.40 71.53
C PRO A 9 27.10 -22.73 71.98
N ASP A 10 26.27 -22.22 71.07
CA ASP A 10 24.83 -22.01 71.31
C ASP A 10 24.13 -21.95 69.93
N GLY A 11 23.06 -22.66 69.60
CA GLY A 11 22.06 -23.28 70.48
C GLY A 11 20.73 -22.52 70.46
N SER A 12 20.18 -22.14 69.31
CA SER A 12 18.76 -21.72 69.26
C SER A 12 18.12 -22.07 67.92
N GLY A 13 17.10 -22.93 67.98
CA GLY A 13 16.41 -23.55 66.86
C GLY A 13 15.56 -22.62 65.97
N PRO A 14 14.84 -23.20 65.00
CA PRO A 14 14.07 -22.45 64.02
C PRO A 14 12.72 -22.02 64.60
N PRO A 15 12.27 -20.78 64.41
CA PRO A 15 10.85 -20.47 64.53
C PRO A 15 10.18 -20.66 63.17
N SER A 16 9.35 -21.70 63.08
CA SER A 16 8.25 -21.77 62.13
C SER A 16 7.15 -20.82 62.59
N ALA A 17 6.72 -19.88 61.73
CA ALA A 17 5.31 -19.61 61.43
C ALA A 17 5.13 -18.31 60.61
N ARG A 18 4.63 -18.49 59.38
CA ARG A 18 3.41 -17.86 58.81
C ARG A 18 3.27 -16.33 58.79
N ALA A 19 2.82 -15.89 57.60
CA ALA A 19 1.96 -14.75 57.29
C ALA A 19 2.63 -13.47 56.75
N SER A 20 2.41 -13.26 55.46
CA SER A 20 1.90 -12.02 54.83
C SER A 20 2.74 -11.62 53.62
N ALA A 21 2.35 -12.16 52.46
CA ALA A 21 2.78 -11.66 51.17
C ALA A 21 2.03 -10.35 50.88
N GLU A 22 2.76 -9.25 50.80
CA GLU A 22 2.28 -7.99 50.24
C GLU A 22 2.18 -8.11 48.70
N PRO A 23 1.06 -7.74 48.07
CA PRO A 23 0.97 -7.71 46.62
C PRO A 23 1.54 -6.39 46.05
N ALA A 24 2.26 -6.50 44.94
CA ALA A 24 2.75 -5.38 44.15
C ALA A 24 1.59 -4.51 43.61
N PRO A 25 1.79 -3.19 43.43
CA PRO A 25 0.73 -2.31 42.94
C PRO A 25 0.46 -2.50 41.43
N ASP A 26 -0.81 -2.73 41.11
CA ASP A 26 -1.36 -2.82 39.76
C ASP A 26 -1.16 -1.52 38.96
N LEU A 27 -0.36 -1.60 37.89
CA LEU A 27 -0.21 -0.59 36.86
C LEU A 27 -1.10 -0.93 35.64
N PHE A 28 -2.41 -1.00 35.83
CA PHE A 28 -3.36 -0.99 34.71
C PHE A 28 -4.59 -0.15 35.10
N PRO A 29 -4.88 0.96 34.41
CA PRO A 29 -6.12 1.67 34.63
C PRO A 29 -7.28 0.84 34.06
N THR A 30 -8.21 0.48 34.94
CA THR A 30 -9.55 0.00 34.64
C THR A 30 -10.27 0.98 33.73
N LEU A 31 -10.41 0.61 32.45
CA LEU A 31 -11.28 1.29 31.50
C LEU A 31 -12.29 0.27 30.97
N LEU A 32 -13.33 0.06 31.79
CA LEU A 32 -14.54 -0.63 31.38
C LEU A 32 -15.74 -0.03 32.12
N GLU A 33 -16.28 1.05 31.59
CA GLU A 33 -17.72 1.32 31.70
C GLU A 33 -18.15 2.22 30.54
N GLY A 34 -18.93 1.65 29.63
CA GLY A 34 -19.57 2.35 28.51
C GLY A 34 -19.02 1.99 27.13
N GLY A 35 -19.71 1.08 26.43
CA GLY A 35 -19.71 1.06 24.96
C GLY A 35 -18.88 0.00 24.23
N ARG A 36 -18.76 -1.21 24.78
CA ARG A 36 -17.99 -2.32 24.15
C ARG A 36 -18.81 -3.37 23.42
N GLU A 37 -20.07 -3.10 23.06
CA GLU A 37 -20.91 -4.13 22.45
C GLU A 37 -20.82 -4.20 20.93
N ASN A 38 -20.24 -3.21 20.24
CA ASN A 38 -20.33 -3.15 18.77
C ASN A 38 -18.98 -3.12 18.03
N THR A 39 -17.83 -3.16 18.69
CA THR A 39 -16.55 -2.96 17.99
C THR A 39 -16.01 -4.21 17.29
N LEU A 40 -16.30 -5.40 17.79
CA LEU A 40 -15.87 -6.67 17.14
C LEU A 40 -16.78 -7.02 15.96
N GLU A 41 -18.08 -6.80 16.08
CA GLU A 41 -19.02 -6.96 14.96
C GLU A 41 -18.82 -5.88 13.89
N ASN A 42 -18.58 -4.62 14.26
CA ASN A 42 -18.26 -3.58 13.28
C ASN A 42 -16.91 -3.80 12.59
N LEU A 43 -15.90 -4.35 13.28
CA LEU A 43 -14.61 -4.67 12.65
C LEU A 43 -14.74 -5.88 11.70
N ALA A 44 -15.57 -6.86 12.05
CA ALA A 44 -15.89 -8.00 11.18
C ALA A 44 -16.73 -7.55 9.95
N GLN A 45 -17.70 -6.66 10.12
CA GLN A 45 -18.48 -6.09 9.02
C GLN A 45 -17.61 -5.23 8.09
N HIS A 46 -16.66 -4.46 8.63
CA HIS A 46 -15.75 -3.64 7.82
C HIS A 46 -14.62 -4.45 7.14
N ALA A 47 -14.29 -5.64 7.66
CA ALA A 47 -13.35 -6.57 7.05
C ALA A 47 -13.99 -7.38 5.90
N VAL A 48 -15.31 -7.63 5.97
CA VAL A 48 -16.06 -8.29 4.89
C VAL A 48 -16.29 -7.34 3.71
N GLU A 49 -16.45 -6.04 3.93
CA GLU A 49 -16.63 -5.05 2.85
C GLU A 49 -15.35 -4.73 2.05
N LEU A 50 -14.16 -5.08 2.55
CA LEU A 50 -12.88 -4.88 1.84
C LEU A 50 -12.49 -6.04 0.91
N HIS A 51 -13.25 -7.14 0.92
CA HIS A 51 -12.92 -8.32 0.11
C HIS A 51 -13.65 -8.40 -1.24
N ASP A 52 -14.61 -7.51 -1.52
CA ASP A 52 -15.42 -7.53 -2.75
C ASP A 52 -15.13 -6.37 -3.73
N ALA A 53 -14.06 -5.60 -3.53
CA ALA A 53 -13.72 -4.46 -4.39
C ALA A 53 -12.31 -4.53 -5.03
N ILE A 54 -11.75 -5.74 -5.16
CA ILE A 54 -10.53 -5.95 -5.95
C ILE A 54 -10.85 -7.02 -6.99
N ASP A 55 -11.28 -6.57 -8.17
CA ASP A 55 -11.38 -7.42 -9.35
C ASP A 55 -10.01 -8.07 -9.60
N PRO A 56 -9.90 -9.40 -9.77
CA PRO A 56 -8.64 -10.08 -10.08
C PRO A 56 -8.13 -9.76 -11.52
N ALA A 57 -8.84 -8.88 -12.24
CA ALA A 57 -8.44 -8.37 -13.56
C ALA A 57 -7.76 -6.99 -13.50
N ASP A 58 -7.79 -6.30 -12.36
CA ASP A 58 -7.06 -5.05 -12.12
C ASP A 58 -5.77 -5.31 -11.34
N ASP A 59 -5.06 -6.36 -11.75
CA ASP A 59 -3.60 -6.33 -11.71
C ASP A 59 -3.23 -5.05 -12.50
N ILE A 60 -2.91 -3.97 -11.79
CA ILE A 60 -2.00 -2.96 -12.32
C ILE A 60 -0.68 -3.71 -12.45
N SER A 61 -0.61 -4.50 -13.52
CA SER A 61 0.61 -4.98 -14.11
C SER A 61 1.38 -3.69 -14.31
N LEU A 62 2.28 -3.42 -13.36
CA LEU A 62 3.37 -2.50 -13.54
C LEU A 62 4.19 -3.19 -14.62
N ALA A 63 3.72 -3.03 -15.85
CA ALA A 63 4.37 -3.49 -17.05
C ALA A 63 5.80 -3.06 -16.84
N THR A 64 6.67 -4.06 -16.75
CA THR A 64 8.11 -3.94 -16.91
C THR A 64 8.30 -2.81 -17.89
N PHE A 65 8.69 -1.63 -17.40
CA PHE A 65 9.05 -0.51 -18.26
C PHE A 65 10.26 -1.04 -19.01
N HIS A 66 10.01 -1.66 -20.16
CA HIS A 66 11.04 -1.93 -21.14
C HIS A 66 11.56 -0.57 -21.49
N HIS A 67 12.73 -0.23 -20.94
CA HIS A 67 13.53 0.87 -21.41
C HIS A 67 13.90 0.56 -22.86
N ASP A 68 13.00 0.89 -23.78
CA ASP A 68 13.37 1.13 -25.17
C ASP A 68 14.18 2.41 -25.20
N ASN A 69 15.45 2.26 -24.83
CA ASN A 69 16.50 3.24 -24.88
C ASN A 69 16.92 3.45 -26.35
N SER A 70 15.95 3.73 -27.22
CA SER A 70 16.20 4.00 -28.65
C SER A 70 16.66 5.43 -28.91
N PHE A 71 16.63 6.31 -27.89
CA PHE A 71 17.00 7.72 -28.03
C PHE A 71 18.47 8.04 -27.70
N PHE A 72 19.17 7.17 -26.97
CA PHE A 72 20.56 7.38 -26.54
C PHE A 72 21.44 6.19 -26.91
N THR A 73 22.66 6.44 -27.41
CA THR A 73 23.66 5.39 -27.59
C THR A 73 24.26 4.98 -26.24
N ALA A 74 24.95 3.84 -26.17
CA ALA A 74 25.63 3.35 -24.97
C ALA A 74 26.72 4.30 -24.41
N SER A 75 27.08 5.37 -25.12
CA SER A 75 27.99 6.43 -24.67
C SER A 75 27.29 7.70 -24.15
N GLY A 76 25.96 7.76 -24.15
CA GLY A 76 25.19 8.86 -23.54
C GLY A 76 24.96 10.09 -24.42
N GLU A 77 25.20 10.02 -25.74
CA GLU A 77 24.84 11.09 -26.67
C GLU A 77 23.44 10.89 -27.26
N ALA A 78 22.67 11.98 -27.39
CA ALA A 78 21.32 11.98 -27.95
C ALA A 78 21.38 11.77 -29.48
N ARG A 79 20.69 10.76 -30.01
CA ARG A 79 20.59 10.53 -31.45
C ARG A 79 19.58 11.51 -32.08
N PHE A 80 20.04 12.69 -32.46
CA PHE A 80 19.25 13.59 -33.30
C PHE A 80 19.52 13.27 -34.78
N GLY A 81 18.54 12.61 -35.44
CA GLY A 81 18.50 12.50 -36.89
C GLY A 81 19.22 11.29 -37.49
N MET A 82 18.59 10.12 -37.46
CA MET A 82 18.74 9.12 -38.51
C MET A 82 17.55 8.16 -38.40
N LEU A 83 16.47 8.45 -39.14
CA LEU A 83 15.39 7.50 -39.36
C LEU A 83 15.98 6.38 -40.24
N ASP A 84 16.08 5.19 -39.69
CA ASP A 84 16.43 3.99 -40.46
C ASP A 84 15.31 3.69 -41.46
N ASP A 85 15.69 3.65 -42.74
CA ASP A 85 14.87 3.42 -43.92
C ASP A 85 14.40 1.96 -43.99
N LYS A 86 13.51 1.55 -43.07
CA LYS A 86 12.77 0.29 -43.18
C LYS A 86 11.42 0.56 -43.83
N ARG A 87 11.43 0.44 -45.17
CA ARG A 87 10.23 0.40 -45.99
C ARG A 87 9.55 -0.95 -45.77
N ASP A 88 8.57 -0.98 -44.87
CA ASP A 88 7.58 -2.04 -44.86
C ASP A 88 6.64 -1.80 -46.06
N GLU A 89 6.66 -2.74 -47.00
CA GLU A 89 5.77 -2.77 -48.16
C GLU A 89 4.32 -2.96 -47.69
N TYR A 90 3.61 -1.84 -47.52
CA TYR A 90 2.16 -1.84 -47.48
C TYR A 90 1.63 -1.85 -48.92
N GLU A 91 0.88 -2.91 -49.22
CA GLU A 91 0.12 -3.13 -50.44
C GLU A 91 -0.80 -1.91 -50.71
N ILE A 92 -0.46 -1.08 -51.69
CA ILE A 92 -1.20 0.12 -52.05
C ILE A 92 -2.43 -0.29 -52.87
N HIS A 93 -3.55 -0.57 -52.19
CA HIS A 93 -4.86 -0.55 -52.82
C HIS A 93 -5.75 0.50 -52.16
N ALA A 94 -6.26 1.42 -52.99
CA ALA A 94 -7.33 2.40 -52.72
C ALA A 94 -7.01 3.69 -51.91
N LEU A 95 -5.91 4.39 -52.20
CA LEU A 95 -5.67 5.78 -51.73
C LEU A 95 -5.63 6.85 -52.84
N GLN A 96 -6.06 6.52 -54.06
CA GLN A 96 -6.09 7.49 -55.16
C GLN A 96 -7.30 8.44 -55.05
N ASP A 97 -8.43 7.97 -54.51
CA ASP A 97 -9.64 8.80 -54.40
C ASP A 97 -9.60 9.78 -53.21
N GLU A 98 -9.02 9.39 -52.08
CA GLU A 98 -8.88 10.28 -50.91
C GLU A 98 -7.84 11.38 -51.13
N THR A 99 -6.75 11.08 -51.83
CA THR A 99 -5.74 12.08 -52.19
C THR A 99 -6.26 13.04 -53.25
N ALA A 100 -7.03 12.55 -54.23
CA ALA A 100 -7.73 13.41 -55.20
C ALA A 100 -8.77 14.31 -54.50
N ALA A 101 -9.53 13.78 -53.54
CA ALA A 101 -10.48 14.57 -52.75
C ALA A 101 -9.78 15.61 -51.86
N ALA A 102 -8.65 15.27 -51.24
CA ALA A 102 -7.86 16.19 -50.43
C ALA A 102 -7.22 17.30 -51.29
N VAL A 103 -6.67 16.94 -52.46
CA VAL A 103 -6.12 17.92 -53.41
C VAL A 103 -7.23 18.81 -53.96
N ALA A 104 -8.39 18.26 -54.33
CA ALA A 104 -9.55 19.03 -54.77
C ALA A 104 -10.11 19.94 -53.67
N ALA A 105 -10.08 19.52 -52.40
CA ALA A 105 -10.48 20.33 -51.26
C ALA A 105 -9.51 21.50 -51.05
N VAL A 106 -8.19 21.26 -51.12
CA VAL A 106 -7.15 22.29 -51.04
C VAL A 106 -7.26 23.26 -52.22
N GLU A 107 -7.50 22.75 -53.42
CA GLU A 107 -7.67 23.55 -54.64
C GLU A 107 -8.97 24.37 -54.60
N ALA A 108 -10.05 23.83 -54.04
CA ALA A 108 -11.29 24.55 -53.79
C ALA A 108 -11.12 25.65 -52.73
N THR A 109 -10.36 25.41 -51.65
CA THR A 109 -10.00 26.47 -50.69
C THR A 109 -9.12 27.54 -51.30
N ASN A 110 -8.17 27.18 -52.17
CA ASN A 110 -7.33 28.14 -52.89
C ASN A 110 -8.13 28.93 -53.93
N ARG A 111 -9.12 28.32 -54.62
CA ARG A 111 -10.05 29.03 -55.50
C ARG A 111 -10.97 29.97 -54.73
N ARG A 112 -11.44 29.58 -53.53
CA ARG A 112 -12.20 30.48 -52.63
C ARG A 112 -11.36 31.67 -52.16
N LYS A 113 -10.06 31.45 -51.88
CA LYS A 113 -9.12 32.51 -51.54
C LYS A 113 -8.87 33.47 -52.71
N ARG A 114 -8.64 32.93 -53.92
CA ARG A 114 -8.45 33.71 -55.15
C ARG A 114 -9.71 34.48 -55.58
N ARG A 115 -10.90 33.90 -55.45
CA ARG A 115 -12.18 34.60 -55.71
C ARG A 115 -12.43 35.75 -54.73
N ARG A 116 -11.93 35.64 -53.50
CA ARG A 116 -11.92 36.74 -52.53
C ARG A 116 -11.08 37.93 -53.03
N ASP A 117 -10.01 37.69 -53.79
CA ASP A 117 -9.13 38.76 -54.25
C ASP A 117 -9.70 39.55 -55.45
N GLU A 118 -10.75 39.04 -56.13
CA GLU A 118 -11.43 39.70 -57.26
C GLU A 118 -12.65 40.54 -56.85
N ASP A 119 -13.39 40.11 -55.81
CA ASP A 119 -14.44 40.92 -55.17
C ASP A 119 -13.83 41.72 -54.02
N GLY A 120 -13.15 42.83 -54.34
CA GLY A 120 -12.62 43.85 -53.43
C GLY A 120 -12.73 43.55 -51.93
N VAL A 121 -11.90 42.63 -51.43
CA VAL A 121 -11.84 42.32 -50.00
C VAL A 121 -11.26 43.54 -49.32
N VAL A 122 -12.15 44.35 -48.77
CA VAL A 122 -11.82 45.22 -47.66
C VAL A 122 -11.21 44.30 -46.60
N GLY A 123 -9.90 44.42 -46.39
CA GLY A 123 -9.22 43.75 -45.29
C GLY A 123 -9.95 44.04 -43.98
N PRO A 124 -9.73 43.27 -42.91
CA PRO A 124 -10.39 43.51 -41.64
C PRO A 124 -10.31 45.01 -41.30
N VAL A 125 -11.45 45.62 -41.03
CA VAL A 125 -11.60 47.06 -40.79
C VAL A 125 -11.86 47.23 -39.31
N GLU A 126 -11.03 48.01 -38.64
CA GLU A 126 -11.23 48.42 -37.25
C GLU A 126 -11.52 49.92 -37.29
N ASN A 127 -12.69 50.33 -36.80
CA ASN A 127 -13.16 51.73 -36.78
C ASN A 127 -13.24 52.43 -38.16
N GLY A 128 -13.42 51.69 -39.25
CA GLY A 128 -13.69 52.24 -40.59
C GLY A 128 -12.45 52.48 -41.46
N ASP A 129 -11.24 52.27 -40.93
CA ASP A 129 -9.99 52.35 -41.71
C ASP A 129 -9.47 50.94 -42.07
N PRO A 130 -8.96 50.71 -43.30
CA PRO A 130 -8.36 49.43 -43.68
C PRO A 130 -7.20 49.09 -42.74
N ILE A 131 -7.31 47.99 -41.98
CA ILE A 131 -6.22 47.60 -41.10
C ILE A 131 -5.06 47.11 -41.97
N ASP A 132 -3.92 47.78 -41.87
CA ASP A 132 -2.70 47.36 -42.54
C ASP A 132 -2.42 45.88 -42.20
N PRO A 133 -2.38 44.97 -43.19
CA PRO A 133 -2.18 43.54 -42.95
C PRO A 133 -0.87 43.24 -42.21
N ILE A 134 0.09 44.14 -42.30
CA ILE A 134 1.37 44.10 -41.60
C ILE A 134 1.19 44.39 -40.10
N LYS A 135 0.32 45.35 -39.73
CA LYS A 135 -0.02 45.66 -38.34
C LYS A 135 -0.81 44.51 -37.72
N MET A 136 -1.79 43.94 -38.43
CA MET A 136 -2.53 42.75 -37.96
C MET A 136 -1.62 41.57 -37.66
N LYS A 137 -0.68 41.25 -38.57
CA LYS A 137 0.28 40.16 -38.36
C LYS A 137 1.18 40.43 -37.16
N LYS A 138 1.59 41.69 -36.97
CA LYS A 138 2.43 42.11 -35.85
C LYS A 138 1.69 42.01 -34.51
N ASP A 139 0.44 42.44 -34.45
CA ASP A 139 -0.35 42.39 -33.21
C ASP A 139 -0.84 40.98 -32.90
N SER A 140 -1.19 40.20 -33.94
CA SER A 140 -1.41 38.76 -33.82
C SER A 140 -0.17 38.04 -33.25
N HIS A 141 1.04 38.34 -33.75
CA HIS A 141 2.27 37.76 -33.22
C HIS A 141 2.54 38.14 -31.76
N LYS A 142 2.28 39.40 -31.38
CA LYS A 142 2.39 39.84 -29.97
C LYS A 142 1.42 39.10 -29.06
N GLU A 143 0.18 38.92 -29.51
CA GLU A 143 -0.85 38.20 -28.75
C GLU A 143 -0.48 36.74 -28.54
N VAL A 144 0.05 36.07 -29.58
CA VAL A 144 0.57 34.70 -29.47
C VAL A 144 1.70 34.63 -28.45
N GLU A 145 2.66 35.55 -28.51
CA GLU A 145 3.77 35.57 -27.56
C GLU A 145 3.33 35.94 -26.13
N ARG A 146 2.32 36.81 -25.97
CA ARG A 146 1.71 37.12 -24.66
C ARG A 146 1.11 35.86 -24.04
N ARG A 147 0.28 35.13 -24.79
CA ARG A 147 -0.31 33.86 -24.33
C ARG A 147 0.75 32.84 -23.97
N ARG A 148 1.81 32.71 -24.78
CA ARG A 148 2.94 31.83 -24.46
C ARG A 148 3.58 32.19 -23.12
N ARG A 149 3.80 33.48 -22.84
CA ARG A 149 4.36 33.95 -21.57
C ARG A 149 3.44 33.71 -20.38
N GLU A 150 2.13 33.88 -20.58
CA GLU A 150 1.12 33.60 -19.56
C GLU A 150 1.11 32.12 -19.20
N ASN A 151 1.02 31.22 -20.19
CA ASN A 151 1.06 29.78 -19.96
C ASN A 151 2.35 29.34 -19.24
N ILE A 152 3.50 29.92 -19.58
CA ILE A 152 4.76 29.62 -18.88
C ILE A 152 4.71 30.12 -17.43
N ASN A 153 4.18 31.31 -17.20
CA ASN A 153 4.06 31.85 -15.85
C ASN A 153 3.10 31.01 -15.00
N GLU A 154 1.99 30.54 -15.57
CA GLU A 154 1.07 29.60 -14.92
C GLU A 154 1.80 28.31 -14.51
N GLY A 155 2.54 27.66 -15.43
CA GLY A 155 3.32 26.47 -15.11
C GLY A 155 4.38 26.70 -14.02
N ILE A 156 5.00 27.88 -13.98
CA ILE A 156 5.93 28.25 -12.90
C ILE A 156 5.19 28.39 -11.56
N MET A 157 3.99 28.98 -11.55
CA MET A 157 3.18 29.13 -10.34
C MET A 157 2.70 27.79 -9.79
N GLU A 158 2.39 26.82 -10.66
CA GLU A 158 2.09 25.45 -10.23
C GLU A 158 3.30 24.78 -9.55
N ILE A 159 4.50 24.94 -10.11
CA ILE A 159 5.73 24.43 -9.49
C ILE A 159 5.96 25.09 -8.12
N VAL A 160 5.68 26.39 -8.00
CA VAL A 160 5.77 27.14 -6.73
C VAL A 160 4.91 26.50 -5.64
N SER A 161 3.69 26.06 -5.96
CA SER A 161 2.78 25.48 -4.96
C SER A 161 3.17 24.06 -4.54
N GLN A 162 3.85 23.30 -5.41
CA GLN A 162 4.24 21.91 -5.13
C GLN A 162 5.56 21.80 -4.37
N VAL A 163 6.45 22.79 -4.52
CA VAL A 163 7.78 22.76 -3.92
C VAL A 163 7.76 23.41 -2.52
N PRO A 164 8.24 22.72 -1.47
CA PRO A 164 8.31 23.30 -0.13
C PRO A 164 9.16 24.58 -0.12
N GLY A 165 8.59 25.71 0.33
CA GLY A 165 9.26 27.02 0.31
C GLY A 165 9.38 27.65 -1.08
N GLY A 166 8.58 27.21 -2.05
CA GLY A 166 8.49 27.84 -3.38
C GLY A 166 7.76 29.18 -3.37
N SER A 167 6.85 29.41 -2.40
CA SER A 167 6.06 30.64 -2.26
C SER A 167 6.83 31.81 -1.64
N ASP A 168 8.10 31.59 -1.28
CA ASP A 168 8.94 32.61 -0.67
C ASP A 168 9.24 33.73 -1.69
N PRO A 169 8.92 35.00 -1.40
CA PRO A 169 9.12 36.12 -2.34
C PRO A 169 10.59 36.41 -2.66
N LYS A 170 11.53 35.78 -1.94
CA LYS A 170 12.98 35.87 -2.17
C LYS A 170 13.48 34.85 -3.20
N VAL A 171 12.65 33.88 -3.60
CA VAL A 171 13.05 32.81 -4.52
C VAL A 171 12.72 33.22 -5.96
N GLY A 172 13.76 33.59 -6.71
CA GLY A 172 13.63 33.87 -8.14
C GLY A 172 13.40 32.60 -8.98
N LYS A 173 12.90 32.77 -10.21
CA LYS A 173 12.59 31.66 -11.15
C LYS A 173 13.72 30.63 -11.28
N GLY A 174 14.98 31.06 -11.35
CA GLY A 174 16.13 30.15 -11.47
C GLY A 174 16.40 29.31 -10.20
N ILE A 175 16.24 29.89 -9.01
CA ILE A 175 16.44 29.19 -7.74
C ILE A 175 15.28 28.21 -7.50
N LEU A 176 14.04 28.61 -7.84
CA LEU A 176 12.87 27.75 -7.76
C LEU A 176 13.07 26.46 -8.55
N LEU A 177 13.50 26.54 -9.81
CA LEU A 177 13.69 25.37 -10.67
C LEU A 177 14.74 24.42 -10.10
N LYS A 178 15.85 24.94 -9.58
CA LYS A 178 16.87 24.12 -8.90
C LYS A 178 16.29 23.42 -7.67
N ARG A 179 15.55 24.16 -6.83
CA ARG A 179 14.91 23.60 -5.63
C ARG A 179 13.86 22.54 -5.97
N ALA A 180 13.10 22.74 -7.05
CA ALA A 180 12.16 21.75 -7.57
C ALA A 180 12.86 20.46 -7.97
N SER A 181 13.98 20.56 -8.70
CA SER A 181 14.80 19.40 -9.07
C SER A 181 15.36 18.67 -7.86
N ASP A 182 15.93 19.40 -6.90
CA ASP A 182 16.48 18.82 -5.66
C ASP A 182 15.39 18.14 -4.82
N TYR A 183 14.20 18.75 -4.77
CA TYR A 183 13.04 18.20 -4.07
C TYR A 183 12.54 16.91 -4.73
N LEU A 184 12.43 16.87 -6.06
CA LEU A 184 12.05 15.65 -6.79
C LEU A 184 13.03 14.51 -6.54
N MET A 185 14.34 14.79 -6.55
CA MET A 185 15.36 13.79 -6.25
C MET A 185 15.21 13.25 -4.82
N THR A 186 15.03 14.16 -3.86
CA THR A 186 14.80 13.79 -2.45
C THR A 186 13.52 12.98 -2.28
N LEU A 187 12.44 13.35 -2.98
CA LEU A 187 11.16 12.66 -2.92
C LEU A 187 11.28 11.24 -3.48
N LYS A 188 11.98 11.07 -4.61
CA LYS A 188 12.27 9.75 -5.17
C LYS A 188 13.02 8.87 -4.16
N THR A 189 14.11 9.39 -3.57
CA THR A 189 14.85 8.64 -2.54
C THR A 189 13.99 8.28 -1.33
N LYS A 190 13.12 9.18 -0.88
CA LYS A 190 12.19 8.88 0.22
C LYS A 190 11.17 7.80 -0.15
N VAL A 191 10.63 7.83 -1.36
CA VAL A 191 9.72 6.78 -1.85
C VAL A 191 10.42 5.43 -1.90
N ASP A 192 11.67 5.39 -2.39
CA ASP A 192 12.47 4.16 -2.41
C ASP A 192 12.72 3.62 -0.98
N GLN A 193 13.02 4.51 -0.03
CA GLN A 193 13.16 4.15 1.39
C GLN A 193 11.86 3.61 1.99
N PHE A 194 10.73 4.30 1.76
CA PHE A 194 9.43 3.84 2.23
C PHE A 194 9.03 2.48 1.65
N ASN A 195 9.36 2.22 0.38
CA ASN A 195 9.10 0.92 -0.24
C ASN A 195 9.90 -0.20 0.44
N VAL A 196 11.16 0.05 0.80
CA VAL A 196 11.99 -0.90 1.56
C VAL A 196 11.42 -1.13 2.96
N GLU A 197 11.05 -0.07 3.66
CA GLU A 197 10.44 -0.16 5.00
C GLU A 197 9.10 -0.91 4.97
N LEU A 198 8.24 -0.62 3.99
CA LEU A 198 6.98 -1.31 3.80
C LEU A 198 7.19 -2.80 3.52
N ALA A 199 8.15 -3.14 2.65
CA ALA A 199 8.50 -4.53 2.39
C ALA A 199 9.06 -5.24 3.64
N ALA A 200 9.78 -4.54 4.52
CA ALA A 200 10.24 -5.09 5.79
C ALA A 200 9.05 -5.32 6.75
N LYS A 201 8.12 -4.36 6.83
CA LYS A 201 6.91 -4.46 7.66
C LYS A 201 5.97 -5.58 7.21
N GLU A 202 5.82 -5.79 5.92
CA GLU A 202 4.99 -6.89 5.41
C GLU A 202 5.62 -8.26 5.73
N ARG A 203 6.97 -8.38 5.70
CA ARG A 203 7.65 -9.61 6.15
C ARG A 203 7.44 -9.87 7.64
N GLU A 204 7.61 -8.86 8.48
CA GLU A 204 7.37 -8.96 9.93
C GLU A 204 5.92 -9.39 10.23
N LYS A 205 4.94 -8.81 9.53
CA LYS A 205 3.53 -9.22 9.62
C LYS A 205 3.34 -10.68 9.22
N GLN A 206 3.97 -11.14 8.14
CA GLN A 206 3.90 -12.55 7.73
C GLN A 206 4.49 -13.48 8.78
N GLU A 207 5.59 -13.10 9.44
CA GLU A 207 6.17 -13.86 10.55
C GLU A 207 5.19 -14.01 11.72
N TYR A 208 4.49 -12.93 12.10
CA TYR A 208 3.46 -12.98 13.13
C TYR A 208 2.28 -13.88 12.75
N VAL A 209 1.82 -13.84 11.50
CA VAL A 209 0.77 -14.74 11.01
C VAL A 209 1.22 -16.20 11.11
N ASN A 210 2.44 -16.50 10.66
CA ASN A 210 3.00 -17.84 10.75
C ASN A 210 3.10 -18.34 12.19
N GLU A 211 3.49 -17.46 13.13
CA GLU A 211 3.57 -17.83 14.54
C GLU A 211 2.18 -18.04 15.17
N LEU A 212 1.21 -17.20 14.83
CA LEU A 212 -0.19 -17.40 15.24
C LEU A 212 -0.73 -18.75 14.74
N ASP A 213 -0.45 -19.13 13.50
CA ASP A 213 -0.92 -20.41 12.98
C ASP A 213 -0.23 -21.60 13.65
N ARG A 214 1.06 -21.49 13.96
CA ARG A 214 1.76 -22.50 14.77
C ARG A 214 1.13 -22.68 16.14
N THR A 215 0.87 -21.58 16.85
CA THR A 215 0.28 -21.63 18.18
C THR A 215 -1.15 -22.17 18.15
N ARG A 216 -1.95 -21.82 17.13
CA ARG A 216 -3.28 -22.40 16.88
C ARG A 216 -3.23 -23.92 16.70
N ILE A 217 -2.32 -24.41 15.85
CA ILE A 217 -2.15 -25.85 15.62
C ILE A 217 -1.71 -26.57 16.91
N MET A 218 -0.82 -25.96 17.70
CA MET A 218 -0.40 -26.53 18.99
C MET A 218 -1.55 -26.59 19.98
N LEU A 219 -2.37 -25.54 20.05
CA LEU A 219 -3.56 -25.50 20.90
C LEU A 219 -4.55 -26.59 20.50
N GLU A 220 -4.88 -26.70 19.21
CA GLU A 220 -5.78 -27.72 18.68
C GLU A 220 -5.29 -29.14 19.02
N LYS A 221 -3.98 -29.39 18.88
CA LYS A 221 -3.38 -30.69 19.26
C LYS A 221 -3.49 -30.96 20.76
N ALA A 222 -3.30 -29.93 21.60
CA ALA A 222 -3.42 -30.06 23.05
C ALA A 222 -4.88 -30.34 23.46
N GLU A 223 -5.84 -29.62 22.87
CA GLU A 223 -7.28 -29.82 23.08
C GLU A 223 -7.71 -31.22 22.65
N ALA A 224 -7.31 -31.66 21.45
CA ALA A 224 -7.57 -33.01 20.98
C ALA A 224 -6.90 -34.09 21.87
N GLY A 225 -5.74 -33.77 22.44
CA GLY A 225 -5.08 -34.59 23.45
C GLY A 225 -5.91 -34.68 24.73
N SER A 226 -6.37 -33.55 25.27
CA SER A 226 -7.20 -33.49 26.49
C SER A 226 -8.49 -34.27 26.32
N ALA A 227 -9.20 -34.07 25.21
CA ALA A 227 -10.46 -34.76 24.92
C ALA A 227 -10.29 -36.29 24.90
N LYS A 228 -9.16 -36.80 24.37
CA LYS A 228 -8.85 -38.23 24.39
C LYS A 228 -8.63 -38.74 25.82
N TRP A 229 -7.88 -38.00 26.64
CA TRP A 229 -7.65 -38.37 28.03
C TRP A 229 -8.93 -38.33 28.85
N GLU A 230 -9.78 -37.32 28.65
CA GLU A 230 -11.08 -37.22 29.31
C GLU A 230 -12.00 -38.39 28.94
N SER A 231 -12.06 -38.76 27.65
CA SER A 231 -12.83 -39.93 27.22
C SER A 231 -12.28 -41.22 27.83
N ALA A 232 -10.97 -41.41 27.79
CA ALA A 232 -10.33 -42.59 28.37
C ALA A 232 -10.54 -42.69 29.89
N TRP A 233 -10.56 -41.54 30.57
CA TRP A 233 -10.84 -41.47 32.00
C TRP A 233 -12.29 -41.83 32.32
N ARG A 234 -13.27 -41.28 31.59
CA ARG A 234 -14.69 -41.66 31.72
C ARG A 234 -14.92 -43.16 31.47
N ASP A 235 -14.32 -43.70 30.42
CA ASP A 235 -14.41 -45.14 30.13
C ASP A 235 -13.82 -45.99 31.28
N ALA A 236 -12.74 -45.52 31.91
CA ALA A 236 -12.14 -46.20 33.06
C ALA A 236 -13.05 -46.12 34.30
N GLU A 237 -13.67 -44.97 34.57
CA GLU A 237 -14.66 -44.80 35.63
C GLU A 237 -15.85 -45.75 35.44
N ASP A 238 -16.40 -45.84 34.22
CA ASP A 238 -17.50 -46.74 33.89
C ASP A 238 -17.13 -48.21 34.12
N ARG A 239 -15.92 -48.62 33.71
CA ARG A 239 -15.41 -49.98 33.97
C ARG A 239 -15.26 -50.27 35.46
N VAL A 240 -14.79 -49.31 36.25
CA VAL A 240 -14.69 -49.45 37.70
C VAL A 240 -16.07 -49.57 38.32
N ALA A 241 -17.04 -48.76 37.89
CA ALA A 241 -18.42 -48.85 38.36
C ALA A 241 -19.06 -50.21 38.06
N GLN A 242 -18.85 -50.74 36.84
CA GLN A 242 -19.29 -52.08 36.46
C GLN A 242 -18.66 -53.16 37.33
N ALA A 243 -17.34 -53.12 37.54
CA ALA A 243 -16.65 -54.07 38.39
C ALA A 243 -17.12 -54.00 39.86
N GLN A 244 -17.39 -52.80 40.38
CA GLN A 244 -17.95 -52.61 41.72
C GLN A 244 -19.34 -53.23 41.86
N PHE A 245 -20.19 -53.08 40.84
CA PHE A 245 -21.52 -53.70 40.81
C PHE A 245 -21.43 -55.24 40.83
N GLU A 246 -20.57 -55.82 39.99
CA GLU A 246 -20.33 -57.27 39.96
C GLU A 246 -19.81 -57.80 41.29
N VAL A 247 -18.86 -57.08 41.92
CA VAL A 247 -18.33 -57.44 43.24
C VAL A 247 -19.43 -57.36 44.30
N ALA A 248 -20.30 -56.34 44.26
CA ALA A 248 -21.41 -56.22 45.19
C ALA A 248 -22.41 -57.37 45.03
N GLU A 249 -22.71 -57.77 43.79
CA GLU A 249 -23.58 -58.91 43.51
C GLU A 249 -22.96 -60.24 43.98
N ALA A 250 -21.67 -60.46 43.70
CA ALA A 250 -20.95 -61.64 44.17
C ALA A 250 -20.93 -61.73 45.70
N LYS A 251 -20.67 -60.62 46.40
CA LYS A 251 -20.72 -60.55 47.86
C LYS A 251 -22.11 -60.91 48.39
N LYS A 252 -23.17 -60.42 47.74
CA LYS A 252 -24.54 -60.76 48.11
C LYS A 252 -24.81 -62.26 47.96
N ARG A 253 -24.41 -62.86 46.82
CA ARG A 253 -24.54 -64.31 46.59
C ARG A 253 -23.78 -65.13 47.63
N VAL A 254 -22.57 -64.73 48.00
CA VAL A 254 -21.80 -65.40 49.07
C VAL A 254 -22.53 -65.32 50.41
N ALA A 255 -23.06 -64.15 50.78
CA ALA A 255 -23.81 -63.98 52.03
C ALA A 255 -25.13 -64.77 52.07
N GLU A 256 -25.77 -65.02 50.92
CA GLU A 256 -26.93 -65.90 50.81
C GLU A 256 -26.53 -67.36 51.05
N LEU A 257 -25.45 -67.83 50.42
CA LEU A 257 -24.93 -69.19 50.63
C LEU A 257 -24.47 -69.43 52.08
N GLU A 258 -23.87 -68.42 52.73
CA GLU A 258 -23.48 -68.50 54.15
C GLU A 258 -24.67 -68.60 55.11
N LYS A 259 -25.87 -68.13 54.72
CA LYS A 259 -27.09 -68.27 55.53
C LYS A 259 -27.73 -69.65 55.42
N ASP A 260 -27.50 -70.34 54.31
CA ASP A 260 -28.08 -71.65 54.02
C ASP A 260 -27.21 -72.83 54.53
N ALA A 261 -26.01 -72.54 55.04
CA ALA A 261 -25.05 -73.50 55.61
C ALA A 261 -25.13 -73.58 57.15
#